data_AF-A0A2D9TNK9-F1
#
_entry.id   AF-A0A2D9TNK9-F1
#
_cell.length_a   1.000
_cell.length_b   1.000
_cell.length_c   1.000
_cell.angle_alpha   90.00
_cell.angle_beta   90.00
_cell.angle_gamma   90.00
#
_symmetry.space_group_name_H-M   'P 1'
#
loop_
_entity.id
_entity.type
_entity.pdbx_description
1 polymer ?
#
loop_
_entity_poly.entity_id
_entity_poly.type
_entity_poly.pdbx_seq_one_letter_code
_entity_poly.pdbx_strand_id
1 'polypeptide(L)' 'MDDTVSPPNISNDNIEADCTITINNENFKKLLDKEIDSMQAFMTGKMKIDGEMTVAMKLSSIFG' A
#
# COMPACT_ATOMS: atom_id res chain seq x y z
N MET A 1 28.39 -1.45 -5.77
CA MET A 1 27.75 -0.16 -6.05
C MET A 1 26.56 -0.53 -6.94
N ASP A 2 25.37 -0.55 -6.35
CA ASP A 2 24.15 -1.20 -6.87
C ASP A 2 23.25 -0.12 -7.46
N ASP A 3 23.11 -0.18 -8.79
CA ASP A 3 22.48 0.82 -9.64
C ASP A 3 20.96 0.58 -9.69
N THR A 4 20.23 1.55 -9.14
CA THR A 4 18.81 1.80 -9.32
C THR A 4 18.40 1.74 -10.79
N VAL A 5 17.72 0.67 -11.19
CA VAL A 5 17.22 0.50 -12.56
C VAL A 5 16.28 1.64 -12.97
N SER A 6 16.63 2.27 -14.09
CA SER A 6 15.90 3.26 -14.86
C SER A 6 15.78 2.71 -16.29
N PRO A 7 14.63 2.84 -16.99
CA PRO A 7 13.48 3.64 -16.63
C PRO A 7 12.50 2.89 -15.69
N PRO A 8 11.64 3.62 -14.96
CA PRO A 8 10.45 3.02 -14.36
C PRO A 8 9.66 2.33 -15.48
N ASN A 9 9.52 1.01 -15.38
CA ASN A 9 8.69 0.26 -16.31
C ASN A 9 7.23 0.66 -16.07
N ILE A 10 6.74 1.60 -16.89
CA ILE A 10 5.34 2.02 -16.90
C ILE A 10 4.65 1.12 -17.93
N SER A 11 4.16 -0.03 -17.47
CA SER A 11 3.32 -0.90 -18.29
C SER A 11 1.86 -0.44 -18.20
N ASN A 12 1.22 -0.27 -19.36
CA ASN A 12 -0.22 -0.06 -19.49
C ASN A 12 -1.01 -1.38 -19.50
N ASP A 13 -0.34 -2.50 -19.25
CA ASP A 13 -0.97 -3.80 -19.10
C ASP A 13 -1.88 -3.79 -17.87
N ASN A 14 -3.15 -4.16 -18.06
CA ASN A 14 -4.10 -4.40 -16.99
C ASN A 14 -3.80 -5.76 -16.34
N ILE A 15 -2.58 -5.90 -15.83
CA ILE A 15 -2.19 -7.01 -14.97
C ILE A 15 -2.94 -6.88 -13.64
N GLU A 16 -3.39 -8.00 -13.10
CA GLU A 16 -4.07 -8.00 -11.80
C GLU A 16 -3.12 -7.44 -10.75
N ALA A 17 -3.55 -6.39 -10.04
CA ALA A 17 -2.76 -5.84 -8.96
C ALA A 17 -2.60 -6.90 -7.87
N ASP A 18 -1.36 -7.25 -7.51
CA ASP A 18 -1.06 -8.22 -6.46
C ASP A 18 -1.71 -7.86 -5.11
N CYS A 19 -1.98 -6.58 -4.90
CA CYS A 19 -2.70 -6.04 -3.75
C CYS A 19 -3.40 -4.72 -4.10
N THR A 20 -4.69 -4.62 -3.79
CA THR A 20 -5.50 -3.40 -3.90
C THR A 20 -5.85 -2.88 -2.51
N ILE A 21 -5.60 -1.60 -2.27
CA ILE A 21 -5.91 -0.94 -0.99
C ILE A 21 -7.03 0.06 -1.21
N THR A 22 -8.11 -0.10 -0.48
CA THR A 22 -9.22 0.84 -0.45
C THR A 22 -9.23 1.57 0.89
N ILE A 23 -9.07 2.88 0.87
CA ILE A 23 -9.10 3.73 2.06
C ILE A 23 -9.86 5.03 1.75
N ASN A 24 -10.62 5.53 2.72
CA ASN A 24 -11.28 6.82 2.58
C ASN A 24 -10.24 7.96 2.62
N ASN A 25 -10.51 9.03 1.87
CA ASN A 25 -9.60 10.18 1.76
C ASN A 25 -9.20 10.77 3.12
N GLU A 26 -10.14 10.87 4.06
CA GLU A 26 -9.87 11.36 5.42
C GLU A 26 -8.89 10.45 6.18
N ASN A 27 -9.04 9.13 6.08
CA ASN A 27 -8.14 8.18 6.72
C ASN A 27 -6.77 8.17 6.03
N PHE A 28 -6.73 8.33 4.71
CA PHE A 28 -5.48 8.47 3.95
C PHE A 28 -4.69 9.69 4.41
N LYS A 29 -5.35 10.83 4.62
CA LYS A 29 -4.72 12.03 5.16
C LYS A 29 -4.18 11.81 6.57
N LYS A 30 -4.94 11.16 7.45
CA LYS A 30 -4.49 10.80 8.79
C LYS A 30 -3.30 9.84 8.79
N LEU A 31 -3.24 8.93 7.81
CA LEU A 31 -2.13 8.01 7.63
C LEU A 31 -0.87 8.78 7.17
N LEU A 32 -1.02 9.74 6.26
CA LEU A 32 0.05 10.67 5.85
C LEU A 32 0.56 11.53 7.02
N ASP A 33 -0.36 12.06 7.83
CA ASP A 33 -0.05 12.87 9.01
C ASP A 33 0.48 12.01 10.19
N LYS A 34 0.62 10.69 10.02
CA LYS A 34 1.00 9.70 11.04
C LYS A 34 0.09 9.68 12.27
N GLU A 35 -1.13 10.18 12.14
CA GLU A 35 -2.16 10.13 13.20
C GLU A 35 -2.75 8.72 13.35
N ILE A 36 -2.77 7.94 12.27
CA ILE A 36 -3.21 6.54 12.30
C ILE A 36 -2.18 5.64 11.61
N ASP A 37 -1.94 4.48 12.20
CA ASP A 37 -1.03 3.49 11.67
C ASP A 37 -1.73 2.58 10.66
N SER A 38 -1.02 2.15 9.62
CA SER A 38 -1.57 1.32 8.53
C SER A 38 -2.24 0.05 9.05
N MET A 39 -1.62 -0.58 10.05
CA MET A 39 -2.15 -1.76 10.72
C MET A 39 -3.40 -1.45 11.56
N GLN A 40 -3.42 -0.29 12.23
CA GLN A 40 -4.57 0.15 13.01
C GLN A 40 -5.75 0.52 12.11
N ALA A 41 -5.51 1.17 10.96
CA ALA A 41 -6.52 1.47 9.96
C ALA A 41 -7.13 0.18 9.38
N PHE A 42 -6.32 -0.83 9.13
CA PHE A 42 -6.79 -2.15 8.67
C PHE A 42 -7.62 -2.87 9.75
N MET A 43 -7.10 -2.97 10.98
CA MET A 43 -7.78 -3.67 12.08
C MET A 43 -9.09 -2.99 12.48
N THR A 44 -9.19 -1.66 12.34
CA THR A 44 -10.42 -0.91 12.63
C THR A 44 -11.41 -0.89 11.46
N GLY A 45 -11.09 -1.55 10.34
CA GLY A 45 -11.92 -1.57 9.13
C GLY A 45 -11.96 -0.25 8.36
N LYS A 46 -11.08 0.70 8.69
CA LYS A 46 -10.93 2.00 8.02
C LYS A 46 -10.15 1.93 6.71
N MET A 47 -9.42 0.83 6.50
CA MET A 47 -8.65 0.48 5.33
C MET A 47 -8.98 -0.97 4.98
N LYS A 48 -9.33 -1.22 3.72
CA LYS A 48 -9.60 -2.55 3.18
C LYS A 48 -8.45 -2.95 2.26
N ILE A 49 -8.01 -4.18 2.42
CA ILE A 49 -6.95 -4.78 1.61
C ILE A 49 -7.61 -5.92 0.85
N ASP A 50 -7.63 -5.82 -0.47
CA ASP A 50 -8.15 -6.82 -1.39
C ASP A 50 -6.96 -7.34 -2.22
N GLY A 51 -6.50 -8.57 -1.96
CA GLY A 51 -5.37 -9.18 -2.65
C GLY A 51 -4.63 -10.21 -1.81
N GLU A 52 -3.39 -10.53 -2.20
CA GLU A 52 -2.53 -11.47 -1.48
C GLU A 52 -2.02 -10.84 -0.17
N MET A 53 -2.47 -11.37 0.97
CA MET A 53 -2.06 -10.90 2.30
C MET A 53 -0.53 -10.94 2.48
N THR A 54 0.15 -11.88 1.82
CA THR A 54 1.61 -12.00 1.75
C THR A 54 2.28 -10.75 1.15
N VAL A 55 1.64 -10.13 0.16
CA VAL A 55 2.11 -8.91 -0.51
C VAL A 55 1.77 -7.68 0.33
N ALA A 56 0.59 -7.66 0.95
CA ALA A 56 0.21 -6.60 1.90
C ALA A 56 1.19 -6.52 3.09
N MET A 57 1.64 -7.65 3.62
CA MET A 57 2.64 -7.72 4.69
C MET A 57 3.99 -7.12 4.26
N LYS A 58 4.40 -7.33 3.00
CA LYS A 58 5.61 -6.69 2.44
C LYS A 58 5.44 -5.17 2.33
N LEU A 59 4.28 -4.69 1.89
CA LEU A 59 3.99 -3.27 1.81
C LEU A 59 4.00 -2.61 3.20
N SER A 60 3.46 -3.28 4.22
CA SER A 60 3.53 -2.82 5.62
C SER A 60 4.97 -2.66 6.11
N SER A 61 5.94 -3.45 5.62
CA SER A 61 7.37 -3.25 5.94
C SER A 61 7.99 -2.02 5.26
N ILE A 62 7.36 -1.46 4.22
CA ILE A 62 7.85 -0.24 3.54
C ILE A 62 7.35 1.02 4.25
N PHE A 63 6.16 0.96 4.85
CA PHE A 63 5.57 2.06 5.62
C PHE A 63 5.82 1.97 7.14
N GLY A 64 6.41 0.88 7.61
CA GLY A 64 6.79 0.64 9.02
C GLY A 64 8.13 1.24 9.40
#